data_AF-K7KND5-F1
#
_entry.id   AF-K7KND5-F1
#
_cell.length_a   1.000
_cell.length_b   1.000
_cell.length_c   1.000
_cell.angle_alpha   90.00
_cell.angle_beta   90.00
_cell.angle_gamma   90.00
#
_symmetry.space_group_name_H-M   'P 1'
#
loop_
_entity.id
_entity.type
_entity.pdbx_description
1 polymer ?
#
loop_
_entity_poly.entity_id
_entity_poly.type
_entity_poly.pdbx_seq_one_letter_code
_entity_poly.pdbx_strand_id
1 'polypeptide(L)'
;MEEEARVKVEVAEVQAWWNSERQTYASNEMAKKLWHLLKNHQANGIASRTFGALDPVQVTQMAKHLDTIYVSGWQYSATHTTSNKPGPDLADYPYDTVPNKVGHLFFAQQCHDRKQKEDRSMK
;
A
#
# COMPACT_ATOMS: atom_id res chain seq x y z
N MET A 1 4.48 -33.65 6.91
CA MET A 1 3.59 -34.34 5.95
C MET A 1 2.14 -33.86 6.06
N GLU A 2 1.55 -33.82 7.25
CA GLU A 2 0.14 -33.39 7.41
C GLU A 2 -0.10 -31.91 7.08
N GLU A 3 0.79 -31.01 7.54
CA GLU A 3 0.68 -29.57 7.25
C GLU A 3 0.84 -29.24 5.76
N GLU A 4 1.82 -29.86 5.09
CA GLU A 4 2.00 -29.71 3.64
C GLU A 4 0.79 -30.24 2.86
N ALA A 5 0.17 -31.33 3.31
CA ALA A 5 -1.05 -31.83 2.70
C ALA A 5 -2.19 -30.80 2.86
N ARG A 6 -2.33 -30.19 4.04
CA ARG A 6 -3.33 -29.15 4.30
C ARG A 6 -3.15 -27.92 3.41
N VAL A 7 -1.91 -27.43 3.27
CA VAL A 7 -1.61 -26.28 2.39
C VAL A 7 -1.92 -26.60 0.93
N LYS A 8 -1.63 -27.83 0.46
CA LYS A 8 -1.97 -28.22 -0.92
C LYS A 8 -3.47 -28.23 -1.20
N VAL A 9 -4.27 -28.67 -0.24
CA VAL A 9 -5.74 -28.62 -0.35
C VAL A 9 -6.21 -27.17 -0.44
N GLU A 10 -5.73 -26.30 0.45
CA GLU A 10 -6.09 -24.88 0.47
C GLU A 10 -5.67 -24.16 -0.83
N VAL A 11 -4.48 -24.47 -1.36
CA VAL A 11 -4.01 -23.95 -2.66
C VAL A 11 -4.94 -24.37 -3.79
N ALA A 12 -5.41 -25.62 -3.81
CA ALA A 12 -6.32 -26.11 -4.83
C ALA A 12 -7.71 -25.44 -4.74
N GLU A 13 -8.21 -25.18 -3.53
CA GLU A 13 -9.47 -24.47 -3.30
C GLU A 13 -9.40 -23.02 -3.81
N VAL A 14 -8.33 -22.29 -3.47
CA VAL A 14 -8.12 -20.93 -3.97
C VAL A 14 -7.96 -20.92 -5.48
N GLN A 15 -7.30 -21.95 -6.05
CA GLN A 15 -7.16 -22.10 -7.49
C GLN A 15 -8.48 -22.31 -8.22
N ALA A 16 -9.44 -23.02 -7.59
CA ALA A 16 -10.75 -23.27 -8.17
C ALA A 16 -11.60 -21.99 -8.30
N TRP A 17 -11.33 -20.94 -7.52
CA TRP A 17 -12.02 -19.65 -7.63
C TRP A 17 -11.46 -18.74 -8.71
N TRP A 18 -10.29 -19.07 -9.27
CA TRP A 18 -9.66 -18.24 -10.27
C TRP A 18 -10.28 -18.41 -11.65
N ASN A 19 -10.45 -17.29 -12.34
CA ASN A 19 -10.78 -17.29 -13.77
C ASN A 19 -9.55 -17.70 -14.61
N SER A 20 -9.80 -17.98 -15.89
CA SER A 20 -8.74 -18.30 -16.85
C SER A 20 -7.78 -17.12 -17.09
N GLU A 21 -8.27 -15.89 -16.99
CA GLU A 21 -7.50 -14.68 -17.24
C GLU A 21 -6.88 -14.10 -15.96
N ARG A 22 -5.57 -14.31 -15.81
CA ARG A 22 -4.82 -13.83 -14.65
C ARG A 22 -4.55 -12.33 -14.73
N GLN A 23 -5.16 -11.59 -13.81
CA GLN A 23 -4.85 -10.18 -13.61
C GLN A 23 -3.58 -10.01 -12.76
N THR A 24 -2.71 -9.09 -13.20
CA THR A 24 -1.55 -8.66 -12.43
C THR A 24 -1.81 -7.28 -11.84
N TYR A 25 -1.34 -7.06 -10.62
CA TYR A 25 -1.55 -5.82 -9.87
C TYR A 25 -0.22 -5.18 -9.53
N ALA A 26 -0.08 -3.87 -9.78
CA ALA A 26 1.12 -3.13 -9.41
C ALA A 26 1.40 -3.13 -7.90
N SER A 27 0.37 -3.33 -7.08
CA SER A 27 0.50 -3.53 -5.63
C SER A 27 1.34 -4.75 -5.25
N ASN A 28 1.39 -5.79 -6.10
CA ASN A 28 2.22 -6.97 -5.85
C ASN A 28 3.72 -6.63 -5.89
N GLU A 29 4.15 -5.78 -6.81
CA GLU A 29 5.55 -5.32 -6.87
C GLU A 29 5.91 -4.48 -5.64
N MET A 30 4.98 -3.64 -5.18
CA MET A 30 5.15 -2.90 -3.93
C MET A 30 5.18 -3.82 -2.69
N ALA A 31 4.36 -4.87 -2.68
CA ALA A 31 4.34 -5.86 -1.60
C ALA A 31 5.66 -6.63 -1.52
N LYS A 32 6.22 -7.06 -2.67
CA LYS A 32 7.56 -7.65 -2.73
C LYS A 32 8.61 -6.69 -2.21
N LYS A 33 8.59 -5.42 -2.62
CA LYS A 33 9.53 -4.39 -2.13
C LYS A 33 9.44 -4.24 -0.61
N LEU A 34 8.24 -4.17 -0.05
CA LEU A 34 8.01 -4.08 1.39
C LEU A 34 8.53 -5.32 2.12
N TRP A 35 8.28 -6.52 1.60
CA TRP A 35 8.77 -7.77 2.19
C TRP A 35 10.30 -7.78 2.32
N HIS A 36 11.02 -7.47 1.25
CA HIS A 36 12.49 -7.43 1.27
C HIS A 36 13.01 -6.38 2.25
N LEU A 37 12.38 -5.21 2.29
CA LEU A 37 12.73 -4.15 3.23
C LEU A 37 12.60 -4.61 4.69
N LEU A 38 11.46 -5.21 5.04
CA LEU A 38 11.22 -5.71 6.39
C LEU A 38 12.17 -6.85 6.77
N LYS A 39 12.50 -7.75 5.82
CA LYS A 39 13.48 -8.82 6.05
C LYS A 39 14.89 -8.29 6.27
N ASN A 40 15.31 -7.28 5.50
CA ASN A 40 16.60 -6.63 5.71
C ASN A 40 16.66 -5.92 7.07
N HIS A 41 15.57 -5.23 7.45
CA HIS A 41 15.48 -4.56 8.76
C HIS A 41 15.53 -5.57 9.91
N GLN A 42 14.80 -6.68 9.80
CA GLN A 42 14.84 -7.78 10.75
C GLN A 42 16.26 -8.34 10.91
N ALA A 43 16.97 -8.61 9.80
CA ALA A 43 18.32 -9.15 9.83
C ALA A 43 19.34 -8.20 10.48
N ASN A 44 19.15 -6.89 10.29
CA ASN A 44 20.04 -5.86 10.82
C ASN A 44 19.65 -5.37 12.23
N GLY A 45 18.56 -5.88 12.82
CA GLY A 45 18.05 -5.42 14.11
C GLY A 45 17.58 -3.97 14.12
N ILE A 46 17.20 -3.43 12.96
CA ILE A 46 16.68 -2.06 12.81
C ILE A 46 15.19 -2.09 12.45
N ALA A 47 14.54 -0.93 12.49
CA ALA A 47 13.13 -0.78 12.17
C ALA A 47 12.91 0.30 11.10
N SER A 48 11.93 0.08 10.23
CA SER A 48 11.38 1.14 9.38
C SER A 48 10.41 1.95 10.24
N ARG A 49 10.55 3.27 10.22
CA ARG A 49 9.68 4.19 10.95
C ARG A 49 9.02 5.11 9.93
N THR A 50 7.71 5.29 10.07
CA THR A 50 6.93 6.21 9.26
C THR A 50 5.78 6.77 10.09
N PHE A 51 5.02 7.69 9.51
CA PHE A 51 3.80 8.24 10.10
C PHE A 51 2.72 8.35 9.02
N GLY A 52 1.50 8.69 9.43
CA GLY A 52 0.37 8.76 8.54
C GLY A 52 0.44 9.94 7.57
N ALA A 53 0.52 9.64 6.26
CA ALA A 53 0.46 10.67 5.22
C ALA A 53 -0.99 11.12 4.99
N LEU A 54 -1.23 12.41 4.80
CA LEU A 54 -2.57 12.97 4.59
C LEU A 54 -2.91 13.11 3.10
N ASP A 55 -1.93 13.58 2.33
CA ASP A 55 -2.08 14.01 0.94
C ASP A 55 -0.82 13.74 0.09
N PRO A 56 -0.91 13.87 -1.25
CA PRO A 56 0.23 13.73 -2.15
C PRO A 56 1.42 14.63 -1.84
N VAL A 57 1.19 15.86 -1.38
CA VAL A 57 2.28 16.81 -1.07
C VAL A 57 3.11 16.24 0.06
N GLN A 58 2.48 15.77 1.14
CA GLN A 58 3.15 15.15 2.26
C GLN A 58 3.92 13.89 1.83
N VAL A 59 3.32 13.04 0.98
CA VAL A 59 3.99 11.84 0.44
C VAL A 59 5.28 12.19 -0.31
N THR A 60 5.28 13.25 -1.11
CA THR A 60 6.49 13.66 -1.86
C THR A 60 7.62 14.15 -0.97
N GLN A 61 7.31 14.72 0.20
CA GLN A 61 8.32 15.11 1.18
C GLN A 61 8.79 13.93 2.02
N MET A 62 7.85 13.06 2.42
CA MET A 62 8.16 11.82 3.15
C MET A 62 9.08 10.90 2.35
N ALA A 63 8.85 10.73 1.05
CA ALA A 63 9.63 9.84 0.19
C ALA A 63 11.14 10.17 0.12
N LYS A 64 11.55 11.37 0.56
CA LYS A 64 12.96 11.77 0.63
C LYS A 64 13.70 11.22 1.85
N HIS A 65 12.96 10.86 2.90
CA HIS A 65 13.51 10.55 4.22
C HIS A 65 12.99 9.23 4.80
N LEU A 66 11.81 8.79 4.36
CA LEU A 66 11.12 7.61 4.83
C LEU A 66 10.99 6.60 3.70
N ASP A 67 11.12 5.33 4.06
CA ASP A 67 11.12 4.19 3.16
C ASP A 67 9.74 3.55 2.99
N THR A 68 8.81 3.87 3.89
CA THR A 68 7.43 3.40 3.89
C THR A 68 6.44 4.56 4.14
N ILE A 69 5.19 4.39 3.67
CA ILE A 69 4.09 5.32 3.91
C ILE A 69 3.00 4.57 4.68
N TYR A 70 2.53 5.16 5.78
CA TYR A 70 1.37 4.66 6.51
C TYR A 70 0.11 5.45 6.15
N VAL A 71 -1.02 4.73 6.09
CA VAL A 71 -2.34 5.24 5.72
C VAL A 71 -3.27 4.95 6.91
N SER A 72 -3.61 5.99 7.67
CA SER A 72 -4.33 5.88 8.95
C SER A 72 -5.86 6.00 8.79
N GLY A 73 -6.62 4.99 9.23
CA GLY A 73 -8.09 5.07 9.30
C GLY A 73 -8.57 6.27 10.12
N TRP A 74 -7.96 6.50 11.29
CA TRP A 74 -8.23 7.65 12.15
C TRP A 74 -8.12 8.99 11.41
N GLN A 75 -7.02 9.22 10.68
CA GLN A 75 -6.83 10.48 9.93
C GLN A 75 -7.92 10.69 8.88
N TYR A 76 -8.33 9.62 8.19
CA TYR A 76 -9.29 9.73 7.09
C TYR A 76 -10.73 9.74 7.54
N SER A 77 -11.05 9.20 8.72
CA SER A 77 -12.33 9.46 9.38
C SER A 77 -12.56 10.95 9.58
N ALA A 78 -11.50 11.68 9.99
CA ALA A 78 -11.59 13.11 10.25
C ALA A 78 -11.48 13.99 8.99
N THR A 79 -10.91 13.50 7.88
CA THR A 79 -10.51 14.37 6.76
C THR A 79 -10.96 13.93 5.37
N HIS A 80 -11.26 12.64 5.14
CA HIS A 80 -11.39 12.10 3.78
C HIS A 80 -12.33 10.89 3.68
N THR A 81 -13.46 10.88 4.38
CA THR A 81 -14.50 9.87 4.14
C THR A 81 -15.05 9.98 2.73
N THR A 82 -15.31 8.87 2.03
CA THR A 82 -15.90 8.91 0.66
C THR A 82 -17.22 9.69 0.61
N SER A 83 -17.98 9.70 1.70
CA SER A 83 -19.25 10.43 1.85
C SER A 83 -19.09 11.92 2.18
N ASN A 84 -17.85 12.44 2.31
CA ASN A 84 -17.53 13.78 2.79
C ASN A 84 -18.17 14.13 4.14
N LYS A 85 -18.43 13.13 4.99
CA LYS A 85 -18.95 13.27 6.35
C LYS A 85 -17.86 12.90 7.36
N PRO A 86 -17.11 13.89 7.89
CA PRO A 86 -16.08 13.60 8.88
C PRO A 86 -16.68 13.10 10.19
N GLY A 87 -15.97 12.22 10.87
CA GLY A 87 -16.42 11.60 12.12
C GLY A 87 -15.27 11.18 13.03
N PRO A 88 -15.58 10.75 14.27
CA PRO A 88 -14.62 10.09 15.15
C PRO A 88 -14.13 8.76 14.52
N ASP A 89 -13.05 8.20 15.06
CA ASP A 89 -12.49 6.93 14.58
C ASP A 89 -13.33 5.74 15.05
N LEU A 90 -14.47 5.53 14.38
CA LEU A 90 -15.43 4.46 14.65
C LEU A 90 -15.59 3.50 13.47
N ALA A 91 -14.82 3.70 12.40
CA ALA A 91 -14.93 2.94 11.14
C ALA A 91 -16.37 2.89 10.58
N ASP A 92 -17.16 3.94 10.81
CA ASP A 92 -18.53 4.13 10.33
C ASP A 92 -18.61 4.81 8.95
N TYR A 93 -17.46 5.19 8.40
CA TYR A 93 -17.32 5.62 7.02
C TYR A 93 -17.46 4.44 6.04
N PRO A 94 -17.85 4.70 4.77
CA PRO A 94 -17.86 3.67 3.73
C PRO A 94 -16.51 2.96 3.62
N TYR A 95 -16.51 1.62 3.53
CA TYR A 95 -15.29 0.80 3.61
C TYR A 95 -14.27 1.09 2.49
N ASP A 96 -14.71 1.71 1.40
CA ASP A 96 -13.86 2.11 0.27
C ASP A 96 -13.01 3.35 0.59
N THR A 97 -13.27 4.06 1.69
CA THR A 97 -12.57 5.28 2.12
C THR A 97 -11.04 5.09 2.15
N VAL A 98 -10.55 4.07 2.85
CA VAL A 98 -9.12 3.82 2.99
C VAL A 98 -8.51 3.29 1.68
N PRO A 99 -9.10 2.30 0.97
CA PRO A 99 -8.65 1.90 -0.36
C PRO A 99 -8.57 3.06 -1.37
N ASN A 100 -9.57 3.94 -1.41
CA ASN A 100 -9.57 5.11 -2.28
C ASN A 100 -8.41 6.05 -1.97
N LYS A 101 -8.09 6.22 -0.68
CA LYS A 101 -6.95 7.01 -0.24
C LYS A 101 -5.61 6.35 -0.59
N VAL A 102 -5.48 5.03 -0.45
CA VAL A 102 -4.30 4.29 -0.95
C VAL A 102 -4.12 4.55 -2.45
N GLY A 103 -5.19 4.44 -3.23
CA GLY A 103 -5.18 4.74 -4.67
C GLY A 103 -4.74 6.18 -4.96
N HIS A 104 -5.29 7.16 -4.25
CA HIS A 104 -4.94 8.57 -4.38
C HIS A 104 -3.42 8.81 -4.18
N LEU A 105 -2.85 8.27 -3.10
CA LEU A 105 -1.41 8.43 -2.83
C LEU A 105 -0.55 7.65 -3.83
N PHE A 106 -0.97 6.44 -4.21
CA PHE A 106 -0.24 5.59 -5.14
C PHE A 106 -0.14 6.19 -6.54
N PHE A 107 -1.24 6.75 -7.08
CA PHE A 107 -1.21 7.41 -8.37
C PHE A 107 -0.33 8.66 -8.37
N ALA A 108 -0.31 9.41 -7.26
CA ALA A 108 0.61 10.52 -7.10
C ALA A 108 2.08 10.07 -7.10
N GLN A 109 2.40 8.98 -6.40
CA GLN A 109 3.75 8.39 -6.43
C GLN A 109 4.18 8.03 -7.86
N GLN A 110 3.31 7.37 -8.63
CA GLN A 110 3.60 7.03 -10.03
C GLN A 110 3.78 8.27 -10.91
N CYS A 111 2.99 9.32 -10.68
CA CYS A 111 3.13 10.59 -11.40
C CYS A 111 4.50 11.23 -11.16
N HIS A 112 4.92 11.33 -9.90
CA HIS A 112 6.21 11.88 -9.52
C HIS A 112 7.40 11.02 -9.99
N ASP A 113 7.25 9.70 -10.01
CA ASP A 113 8.24 8.78 -10.56
C ASP A 113 8.46 9.02 -12.06
N ARG A 114 7.37 9.10 -12.85
CA ARG A 114 7.44 9.44 -14.28
C ARG A 114 8.08 10.80 -14.52
N LYS A 115 7.66 11.82 -13.77
CA LYS A 115 8.22 13.16 -13.88
C LYS A 115 9.73 13.17 -13.63
N GLN A 116 10.18 12.51 -12.56
CA GLN A 116 11.60 12.45 -12.23
C GLN A 116 12.39 11.65 -13.28
N LYS A 117 11.83 10.58 -13.82
CA LYS A 117 12.47 9.78 -14.88
C LYS A 117 12.67 10.62 -16.15
N GLU A 118 11.65 11.38 -16.54
CA GLU A 118 11.70 12.29 -17.68
C GLU A 118 12.78 13.37 -17.47
N ASP A 119 12.72 14.08 -16.33
CA ASP A 119 13.69 15.14 -15.97
C ASP A 119 15.15 14.64 -15.97
N ARG A 120 15.37 13.36 -15.62
CA ARG A 120 16.71 12.73 -15.61
C ARG A 120 17.16 12.25 -16.98
N SER A 121 16.24 11.91 -17.89
CA SER A 121 16.57 11.50 -19.25
C SER A 121 16.95 12.66 -20.19
N MET A 122 16.55 13.88 -19.83
CA MET A 122 16.88 15.10 -20.58
C MET A 122 18.23 15.72 -20.18
N LYS A 123 18.92 15.15 -19.19
CA LYS A 123 20.25 15.56 -18.72
C LYS A 123 21.30 14.60 -19.24
#